data_AF-A0A3A8YK04-F1
#
_entry.id   AF-A0A3A8YK04-F1
#
_cell.length_a   1.000
_cell.length_b   1.000
_cell.length_c   1.000
_cell.angle_alpha   90.00
_cell.angle_beta   90.00
_cell.angle_gamma   90.00
#
_symmetry.space_group_name_H-M   'P 1'
#
loop_
_entity.id
_entity.type
_entity.pdbx_description
1 polymer ?
#
loop_
_entity_poly.entity_id
_entity_poly.type
_entity_poly.pdbx_seq_one_letter_code
_entity_poly.pdbx_strand_id
1 'polypeptide(L)'
;MNIGNDTGAVRKPRQNAEFRFLLHYAKEAFFDEEICRDLLLVLWTAYCLHKGLTTISAQYASELLKVWCKVVEGSGGDTADWSDFRSFDTFMGRYLV
;
A
#
# COMPACT_ATOMS: atom_id res chain seq x y z
N MET A 1 -9.28 -34.02 25.74
CA MET A 1 -8.30 -33.14 25.05
C MET A 1 -9.00 -32.57 23.83
N ASN A 2 -9.26 -31.26 23.83
CA ASN A 2 -9.57 -30.52 22.60
C ASN A 2 -8.76 -29.23 22.67
N ILE A 3 -7.74 -29.15 21.81
CA ILE A 3 -6.85 -28.00 21.69
C ILE A 3 -7.62 -26.94 20.91
N GLY A 4 -8.32 -26.08 21.64
CA GLY A 4 -8.82 -24.82 21.09
C GLY A 4 -7.73 -23.78 21.20
N ASN A 5 -7.06 -23.46 20.09
CA ASN A 5 -6.51 -22.13 19.87
C ASN A 5 -6.17 -21.93 18.39
N ASP A 6 -7.20 -21.63 17.58
CA ASP A 6 -6.98 -20.99 16.29
C ASP A 6 -7.17 -19.48 16.48
N THR A 7 -6.12 -18.79 16.89
CA THR A 7 -6.08 -17.32 16.92
C THR A 7 -5.92 -16.79 15.50
N GLY A 8 -6.90 -17.06 14.65
CA GLY A 8 -7.11 -16.32 13.40
C GLY A 8 -7.67 -14.95 13.76
N ALA A 9 -6.79 -13.98 14.04
CA ALA A 9 -7.19 -12.62 14.41
C ALA A 9 -8.19 -12.05 13.38
N VAL A 10 -9.46 -11.91 13.81
CA VAL A 10 -10.51 -11.25 13.02
C VAL A 10 -10.04 -9.82 12.75
N ARG A 11 -9.58 -9.56 11.52
CA ARG A 11 -9.12 -8.22 11.11
C ARG A 11 -10.25 -7.23 11.35
N LYS A 12 -10.01 -6.19 12.17
CA LYS A 12 -11.01 -5.17 12.48
C LYS A 12 -11.61 -4.62 11.17
N PRO A 13 -12.95 -4.47 11.05
CA PRO A 13 -13.61 -4.05 9.81
C PRO A 13 -13.01 -2.77 9.19
N ARG A 14 -12.59 -1.82 10.03
CA ARG A 14 -11.95 -0.56 9.63
C ARG A 14 -10.61 -0.75 8.90
N GLN A 15 -9.81 -1.73 9.30
CA GLN A 15 -8.51 -2.01 8.66
C GLN A 15 -8.66 -2.48 7.21
N ASN A 16 -9.76 -3.17 6.91
CA ASN A 16 -10.03 -3.63 5.55
C ASN A 16 -10.59 -2.48 4.68
N ALA A 17 -11.32 -1.54 5.27
CA ALA A 17 -11.82 -0.36 4.57
C ALA A 17 -10.69 0.60 4.16
N GLU A 18 -9.73 0.84 5.04
CA GLU A 18 -8.58 1.72 4.78
C GLU A 18 -7.74 1.23 3.60
N PHE A 19 -7.34 -0.05 3.62
CA PHE A 19 -6.53 -0.61 2.53
C PHE A 19 -7.32 -0.67 1.21
N ARG A 20 -8.62 -0.96 1.26
CA ARG A 20 -9.48 -0.90 0.08
C ARG A 20 -9.57 0.51 -0.52
N PHE A 21 -9.67 1.54 0.32
CA PHE A 21 -9.65 2.92 -0.14
C PHE A 21 -8.31 3.25 -0.82
N LEU A 22 -7.19 2.90 -0.18
CA LEU A 22 -5.85 3.08 -0.74
C LEU A 22 -5.71 2.40 -2.11
N LEU A 23 -6.16 1.14 -2.25
CA LEU A 23 -6.09 0.40 -3.51
C LEU A 23 -6.97 1.02 -4.61
N HIS A 24 -8.11 1.60 -4.24
CA HIS A 24 -8.96 2.30 -5.21
C HIS A 24 -8.32 3.61 -5.66
N TYR A 25 -7.78 4.40 -4.73
CA TYR A 25 -7.03 5.60 -5.06
C TYR A 25 -5.83 5.29 -5.96
N ALA A 26 -5.07 4.25 -5.63
CA ALA A 26 -3.94 3.78 -6.42
C ALA A 26 -4.32 3.36 -7.86
N LYS A 27 -5.57 2.94 -8.08
CA LYS A 27 -6.04 2.55 -9.41
C LYS A 27 -6.56 3.73 -10.24
N GLU A 28 -7.27 4.66 -9.61
CA GLU A 28 -8.06 5.67 -10.34
C GLU A 28 -7.37 7.05 -10.40
N ALA A 29 -6.36 7.30 -9.58
CA ALA A 29 -5.69 8.60 -9.55
C ALA A 29 -4.83 8.84 -10.80
N PHE A 30 -4.75 10.10 -11.22
CA PHE A 30 -3.94 10.53 -12.36
C PHE A 30 -2.53 10.91 -11.89
N PHE A 31 -1.57 10.01 -12.05
CA PHE A 31 -0.25 10.13 -11.43
C PHE A 31 0.75 11.00 -12.18
N ASP A 32 0.40 11.60 -13.32
CA ASP A 32 1.21 12.65 -13.94
C ASP A 32 1.25 13.90 -13.05
N GLU A 33 0.18 14.11 -12.26
CA GLU A 33 0.10 15.20 -11.29
C GLU A 33 0.85 14.84 -10.00
N GLU A 34 1.83 15.68 -9.63
CA GLU A 34 2.68 15.48 -8.44
C GLU A 34 1.87 15.31 -7.16
N ILE A 35 0.80 16.11 -7.03
CA ILE A 35 -0.10 16.05 -5.87
C ILE A 35 -0.75 14.67 -5.70
N CYS A 36 -1.04 13.95 -6.79
CA CYS A 36 -1.62 12.61 -6.72
C CYS A 36 -0.61 11.59 -6.17
N ARG A 37 0.67 11.73 -6.56
CA ARG A 37 1.77 10.88 -6.06
C ARG A 37 1.99 11.13 -4.57
N ASP A 38 1.99 12.39 -4.15
CA ASP A 38 2.13 12.77 -2.74
C ASP A 38 0.97 12.28 -1.87
N LEU A 39 -0.26 12.39 -2.36
CA LEU A 39 -1.43 11.87 -1.65
C LEU A 39 -1.36 10.34 -1.49
N LEU A 40 -0.92 9.62 -2.52
CA LEU A 40 -0.72 8.17 -2.42
C LEU A 40 0.33 7.84 -1.34
N LEU A 41 1.46 8.56 -1.32
CA LEU A 41 2.51 8.41 -0.30
C LEU A 41 1.98 8.66 1.12
N VAL A 42 1.19 9.72 1.32
CA VAL A 42 0.60 10.04 2.63
C VAL A 42 -0.39 8.96 3.08
N LEU A 43 -1.27 8.50 2.18
CA LEU A 43 -2.24 7.44 2.49
C LEU A 43 -1.54 6.12 2.85
N TRP A 44 -0.49 5.76 2.12
CA TRP A 44 0.32 4.59 2.44
C TRP A 44 1.03 4.72 3.79
N THR A 45 1.65 5.87 4.04
CA THR A 45 2.35 6.14 5.30
C THR A 45 1.39 5.99 6.49
N ALA A 46 0.20 6.60 6.40
CA ALA A 46 -0.83 6.46 7.44
C ALA A 46 -1.25 5.00 7.66
N TYR A 47 -1.47 4.25 6.58
CA TYR A 47 -1.79 2.83 6.63
C TYR A 47 -0.69 2.00 7.32
N CYS A 48 0.58 2.24 6.97
CA CYS A 48 1.72 1.58 7.60
C CYS A 48 1.79 1.88 9.10
N LEU A 49 1.61 3.14 9.50
CA LEU A 49 1.63 3.54 10.91
C LEU A 49 0.49 2.89 11.71
N HIS A 50 -0.74 2.85 11.17
CA HIS A 50 -1.87 2.19 11.82
C HIS A 50 -1.67 0.68 11.99
N LYS A 51 -0.83 0.07 11.14
CA LYS A 51 -0.56 -1.37 11.12
C LYS A 51 0.77 -1.76 11.76
N GLY A 52 1.62 -0.79 12.12
CA GLY A 52 2.98 -1.03 12.60
C GLY A 52 3.89 -1.66 11.54
N LEU A 53 3.69 -1.31 10.26
CA LEU A 53 4.52 -1.80 9.16
C LEU A 53 5.77 -0.95 9.00
N THR A 54 6.91 -1.61 8.78
CA THR A 54 8.20 -0.98 8.46
C THR A 54 8.72 -1.49 7.13
N THR A 55 9.65 -0.77 6.49
CA THR A 55 10.25 -1.13 5.20
C THR A 55 10.95 -2.50 5.21
N ILE A 56 11.37 -2.99 6.38
CA ILE A 56 12.01 -4.31 6.55
C ILE A 56 10.96 -5.44 6.66
N SER A 57 9.69 -5.10 6.93
CA SER A 57 8.66 -6.11 7.16
C SER A 57 8.21 -6.79 5.86
N ALA A 58 8.10 -8.12 5.87
CA ALA A 58 7.59 -8.88 4.72
C ALA A 58 6.14 -8.49 4.37
N GLN A 59 5.36 -8.08 5.37
CA GLN A 59 3.98 -7.61 5.15
C GLN A 59 3.94 -6.26 4.43
N TYR A 60 4.84 -5.31 4.76
CA TYR A 60 5.01 -4.07 4.00
C TYR A 60 5.24 -4.38 2.52
N ALA A 61 6.23 -5.22 2.20
CA ALA A 61 6.57 -5.56 0.82
C ALA A 61 5.38 -6.23 0.09
N SER A 62 4.68 -7.16 0.75
CA SER A 62 3.53 -7.86 0.16
C SER A 62 2.34 -6.94 -0.09
N GLU A 63 2.05 -5.99 0.82
CA GLU A 63 0.92 -5.07 0.66
C GLU A 63 1.26 -3.94 -0.31
N LEU A 64 2.51 -3.46 -0.33
CA LEU A 64 2.96 -2.47 -1.29
C LEU A 64 2.93 -2.99 -2.72
N LEU A 65 3.29 -4.27 -2.93
CA LEU A 65 3.18 -4.91 -4.25
C LEU A 65 1.73 -4.88 -4.77
N LYS A 66 0.73 -5.02 -3.90
CA LYS A 66 -0.68 -4.91 -4.29
C LYS A 66 -1.05 -3.50 -4.70
N VAL A 67 -0.52 -2.48 -4.00
CA VAL A 67 -0.69 -1.07 -4.37
C VAL A 67 -0.07 -0.81 -5.74
N TRP A 68 1.17 -1.27 -5.95
CA TRP A 68 1.85 -1.17 -7.25
C TRP A 68 1.06 -1.81 -8.39
N CYS A 69 0.54 -3.02 -8.20
CA CYS A 69 -0.31 -3.67 -9.21
C CYS A 69 -1.54 -2.82 -9.56
N LYS A 70 -2.10 -2.06 -8.60
CA LYS A 70 -3.22 -1.16 -8.88
C LYS A 70 -2.82 0.08 -9.66
N VAL A 71 -1.66 0.66 -9.38
CA VAL A 71 -1.08 1.75 -10.19
C VAL A 71 -0.91 1.29 -11.63
N VAL A 72 -0.24 0.15 -11.86
CA VAL A 72 -0.02 -0.41 -13.20
C VAL A 72 -1.33 -0.73 -13.92
N GLU A 73 -2.30 -1.32 -13.22
CA GLU A 73 -3.63 -1.63 -13.77
C GLU A 73 -4.38 -0.36 -14.19
N GLY A 74 -4.32 0.69 -13.36
CA GLY A 74 -5.00 1.96 -13.59
C GLY A 74 -4.44 2.78 -14.74
N SER A 75 -3.12 2.75 -14.90
CA SER A 75 -2.43 3.56 -15.90
C SER A 75 -2.17 2.86 -17.24
N GLY A 76 -2.59 1.60 -17.39
CA GLY A 76 -2.30 0.82 -18.59
C GLY A 76 -0.81 0.49 -18.77
N GLY A 77 -0.04 0.51 -17.68
CA GLY A 77 1.40 0.24 -17.69
C GLY A 77 2.30 1.48 -17.68
N ASP A 78 1.73 2.69 -17.78
CA ASP A 78 2.49 3.95 -17.69
C ASP A 78 2.54 4.43 -16.23
N THR A 79 3.63 4.18 -15.53
CA THR A 79 3.70 4.36 -14.07
C THR A 79 4.27 5.72 -13.65
N ALA A 80 3.99 6.77 -14.42
CA ALA A 80 4.46 8.14 -14.18
C ALA A 80 6.00 8.18 -14.01
N ASP A 81 6.50 8.79 -12.94
CA ASP A 81 7.94 8.91 -12.66
C ASP A 81 8.60 7.60 -12.19
N TRP A 82 7.83 6.53 -11.96
CA TRP A 82 8.36 5.26 -11.47
C TRP A 82 8.74 4.35 -12.63
N SER A 83 10.03 4.04 -12.78
CA SER A 83 10.53 3.15 -13.84
C SER A 83 10.22 1.67 -13.58
N ASP A 84 10.05 1.30 -12.31
CA ASP A 84 9.76 -0.06 -11.85
C ASP A 84 9.26 -0.08 -10.40
N PHE A 85 8.93 -1.28 -9.91
CA PHE A 85 8.50 -1.47 -8.52
C PHE A 85 9.53 -1.00 -7.49
N ARG A 86 10.84 -1.06 -7.78
CA ARG A 86 11.88 -0.62 -6.84
C ARG A 86 11.90 0.91 -6.69
N SER A 87 11.75 1.64 -7.79
CA SER A 87 11.63 3.10 -7.77
C SER A 87 10.36 3.55 -7.03
N PHE A 88 9.25 2.82 -7.22
CA PHE A 88 8.01 3.01 -6.48
C PHE A 88 8.18 2.72 -4.98
N ASP A 89 8.79 1.59 -4.61
CA ASP A 89 9.04 1.23 -3.21
C ASP A 89 9.90 2.27 -2.49
N THR A 90 10.96 2.73 -3.16
CA THR A 90 11.82 3.79 -2.63
C THR A 90 11.03 5.09 -2.39
N PHE A 91 10.15 5.46 -3.32
CA PHE A 91 9.28 6.63 -3.16
C PHE A 91 8.32 6.47 -1.97
N MET A 92 7.65 5.31 -1.89
CA MET A 92 6.64 5.00 -0.88
C MET A 92 7.21 4.82 0.53
N GLY A 93 8.49 4.43 0.64
CA GLY A 93 9.19 4.25 1.91
C GLY A 93 9.79 5.53 2.52
N ARG A 94 9.72 6.68 1.83
CA ARG A 94 10.45 7.92 2.19
C ARG A 94 10.23 8.40 3.64
N TYR A 95 9.06 8.16 4.22
CA TYR A 95 8.70 8.62 5.57
C TYR A 95 8.58 7.47 6.60
N LEU A 96 9.03 6.26 6.26
CA LEU A 96 8.91 5.06 7.09
C LEU A 96 10.26 4.51 7.56
N VAL A 97 11.31 5.35 7.48
CA VAL A 97 12.68 5.09 7.96
C VAL A 97 12.85 5.39 9.44
#